data_AF-A0A3C1NIC9-F1
#
_entry.id   AF-A0A3C1NIC9-F1
#
_cell.length_a   1.000
_cell.length_b   1.000
_cell.length_c   1.000
_cell.angle_alpha   90.00
_cell.angle_beta   90.00
_cell.angle_gamma   90.00
#
_symmetry.space_group_name_H-M   'P 1'
#
loop_
_entity.id
_entity.type
_entity.pdbx_description
1 polymer ?
#
loop_
_entity_poly.entity_id
_entity_poly.type
_entity_poly.pdbx_seq_one_letter_code
_entity_poly.pdbx_strand_id
1 'polypeptide(L)' 'VYKRQLKEALEMLARKQSFRLIVPPPELCTDNAAMIAWAGAMRLSRGIVDDLSAPARARWPLDPDASPALGAGVKA' A
#
# COMPACT_ATOMS: atom_id res chain seq x y z
N VAL A 1 -7.05 -14.00 -15.31
CA VAL A 1 -8.42 -14.42 -14.94
C VAL A 1 -8.79 -13.96 -13.53
N TYR A 2 -7.99 -14.27 -12.51
CA TYR A 2 -8.28 -13.96 -11.09
C TYR A 2 -8.51 -12.45 -10.81
N LYS A 3 -7.68 -11.57 -11.37
CA LYS A 3 -7.78 -10.11 -11.21
C LYS A 3 -9.11 -9.52 -11.73
N ARG A 4 -9.73 -10.15 -12.74
CA ARG A 4 -11.00 -9.69 -13.33
C ARG A 4 -12.18 -10.03 -12.42
N GLN A 5 -12.25 -11.26 -11.93
CA GLN A 5 -13.30 -11.71 -11.00
C GLN A 5 -13.25 -10.94 -9.67
N LEU A 6 -12.04 -10.65 -9.15
CA LEU A 6 -11.90 -9.84 -7.95
C LEU A 6 -12.43 -8.40 -8.14
N LYS A 7 -12.11 -7.77 -9.29
CA LYS A 7 -12.64 -6.44 -9.62
C LYS A 7 -14.16 -6.45 -9.68
N GLU A 8 -14.76 -7.42 -10.38
CA GLU A 8 -16.22 -7.56 -10.47
C GLU A 8 -16.88 -7.74 -9.09
N ALA A 9 -16.30 -8.58 -8.23
CA ALA A 9 -16.80 -8.78 -6.88
C ALA A 9 -16.74 -7.50 -6.03
N LEU A 10 -15.63 -6.76 -6.09
CA LEU A 10 -15.46 -5.49 -5.38
C LEU A 10 -16.37 -4.39 -5.93
N GLU A 11 -16.62 -4.35 -7.24
CA GLU A 11 -17.56 -3.41 -7.86
C GLU A 11 -19.01 -3.66 -7.39
N MET A 12 -19.44 -4.92 -7.34
CA MET A 12 -20.76 -5.29 -6.82
C MET A 12 -20.91 -4.87 -5.35
N LEU A 13 -19.89 -5.15 -4.53
CA LEU A 13 -19.89 -4.78 -3.12
C LEU A 13 -19.94 -3.25 -2.93
N ALA A 14 -19.10 -2.51 -3.68
CA ALA A 14 -19.06 -1.06 -3.61
C ALA A 14 -20.42 -0.44 -3.98
N ARG A 15 -21.07 -0.94 -5.05
CA ARG A 15 -22.44 -0.51 -5.43
C ARG A 15 -23.45 -0.78 -4.32
N LYS A 16 -23.44 -1.97 -3.73
CA LYS A 16 -24.35 -2.35 -2.63
C LYS A 16 -24.18 -1.43 -1.42
N GLN A 17 -22.96 -1.00 -1.14
CA GLN A 17 -22.61 -0.15 0.00
C GLN A 17 -22.59 1.35 -0.32
N SER A 18 -23.00 1.75 -1.53
CA SER A 18 -22.93 3.15 -2.01
C SER A 18 -21.53 3.78 -1.97
N PHE A 19 -20.49 2.97 -2.16
CA PHE A 19 -19.11 3.43 -2.32
C PHE A 19 -18.70 3.52 -3.79
N ARG A 20 -17.73 4.40 -4.07
CA ARG A 20 -17.02 4.45 -5.36
C ARG A 20 -15.77 3.58 -5.30
N LEU A 21 -15.68 2.57 -6.15
CA LEU A 21 -14.44 1.82 -6.35
C LEU A 21 -13.50 2.59 -7.29
N ILE A 22 -12.24 2.76 -6.88
CA ILE A 22 -11.17 3.35 -7.70
C ILE A 22 -10.08 2.28 -7.84
N VAL A 23 -9.72 1.96 -9.08
CA VAL A 23 -8.66 0.99 -9.40
C VAL A 23 -7.66 1.68 -10.33
N PRO A 24 -6.34 1.65 -10.03
CA PRO A 24 -5.34 2.25 -10.90
C PRO A 24 -5.17 1.44 -12.21
N PRO A 25 -4.53 2.02 -13.25
CA PRO A 25 -4.15 1.30 -14.46
C PRO A 25 -3.41 -0.02 -14.14
N PRO A 26 -3.63 -1.10 -14.92
CA PRO A 26 -3.06 -2.42 -14.63
C PRO A 26 -1.56 -2.45 -14.39
N GLU A 27 -0.81 -1.64 -15.13
CA GLU A 27 0.64 -1.46 -15.08
C GLU A 27 1.14 -0.80 -13.79
N LEU A 28 0.27 -0.11 -13.05
CA LEU A 28 0.58 0.50 -11.75
C LEU A 28 0.08 -0.36 -10.57
N CYS A 29 -0.60 -1.49 -10.82
CA CYS A 29 -1.12 -2.34 -9.76
C CYS A 29 -0.09 -3.27 -9.11
N THR A 30 1.08 -3.46 -9.73
CA THR A 30 2.19 -4.25 -9.18
C THR A 30 3.21 -3.34 -8.53
N ASP A 31 4.13 -3.91 -7.74
CA ASP A 31 5.24 -3.15 -7.16
C ASP A 31 6.01 -2.40 -8.26
N ASN A 32 6.14 -1.09 -8.10
CA ASN A 32 6.76 -0.22 -9.09
C ASN A 32 7.48 0.95 -8.42
N ALA A 33 8.50 1.51 -9.09
CA ALA A 33 9.25 2.64 -8.55
C ALA A 33 8.43 3.94 -8.48
N ALA A 34 7.38 4.09 -9.29
CA ALA A 34 6.57 5.30 -9.33
C ALA A 34 5.80 5.50 -8.00
N MET A 35 5.27 4.44 -7.40
CA MET A 35 4.58 4.52 -6.10
C MET A 35 5.55 4.93 -4.97
N ILE A 36 6.80 4.44 -5.02
CA ILE A 36 7.85 4.78 -4.06
C ILE A 36 8.25 6.25 -4.21
N ALA A 37 8.49 6.70 -5.44
CA ALA A 37 8.82 8.09 -5.74
C ALA A 37 7.70 9.05 -5.30
N TRP A 38 6.44 8.69 -5.54
CA TRP A 38 5.29 9.48 -5.12
C TRP A 38 5.20 9.62 -3.59
N ALA A 39 5.34 8.51 -2.85
CA ALA A 39 5.38 8.55 -1.39
C ALA A 39 6.54 9.41 -0.87
N GLY A 40 7.72 9.33 -1.50
CA GLY A 40 8.87 10.17 -1.21
C GLY A 40 8.60 11.66 -1.46
N ALA A 41 8.01 12.01 -2.60
CA ALA A 41 7.62 13.38 -2.92
C ALA A 41 6.59 13.94 -1.91
N MET A 42 5.62 13.12 -1.48
CA MET A 42 4.67 13.48 -0.44
C MET A 42 5.33 13.72 0.93
N ARG A 43 6.37 12.96 1.30
CA ARG A 43 7.16 13.21 2.52
C ARG A 43 7.97 14.51 2.40
N LEU A 44 8.68 14.67 1.30
CA LEU A 44 9.49 15.86 1.03
C LEU A 44 8.66 17.14 1.03
N SER A 45 7.47 17.13 0.43
CA SER A 45 6.53 18.27 0.43
C SER A 45 6.10 18.70 1.84
N ARG A 46 6.21 17.82 2.83
CA ARG A 46 5.92 18.07 4.25
C ARG A 46 7.20 18.35 5.07
N GLY A 47 8.35 18.48 4.43
CA GLY A 47 9.64 18.68 5.09
C GLY A 47 10.18 17.44 5.82
N ILE A 48 9.60 16.26 5.59
CA ILE A 48 10.05 15.01 6.20
C ILE A 48 11.20 14.46 5.35
N VAL A 49 12.43 14.58 5.86
CA VAL A 49 13.66 14.17 5.18
C VAL A 49 14.50 13.35 6.16
N ASP A 50 15.02 12.23 5.68
CA ASP A 50 15.96 11.38 6.39
C ASP A 50 17.38 11.62 5.84
N ASP A 51 18.42 11.40 6.64
CA ASP A 51 19.80 11.45 6.16
C ASP A 51 20.20 10.14 5.43
N LEU A 52 21.44 10.08 4.93
CA LEU A 52 21.95 8.92 4.20
C LEU A 52 22.18 7.68 5.07
N SER A 53 21.93 7.75 6.39
CA SER A 53 22.03 6.62 7.33
C SER A 53 20.71 5.86 7.49
N ALA A 54 19.64 6.26 6.79
CA ALA A 54 18.32 5.63 6.87
C ALA A 54 18.39 4.10 6.64
N PRO A 55 17.98 3.27 7.62
CA PRO A 55 18.14 1.82 7.53
C PRO A 55 17.07 1.16 6.67
N ALA A 56 17.43 0.08 5.97
CA ALA A 56 16.45 -0.81 5.36
C ALA A 56 15.72 -1.61 6.46
N ARG A 57 14.40 -1.42 6.56
CA ARG A 57 13.55 -2.12 7.55
C ARG A 57 12.71 -3.18 6.86
N ALA A 58 13.11 -4.46 6.99
CA ALA A 58 12.36 -5.58 6.43
C ALA A 58 10.94 -5.71 7.01
N ARG A 59 10.75 -5.31 8.27
CA ARG A 59 9.47 -5.32 9.00
C ARG A 59 9.13 -3.90 9.40
N TRP A 60 8.73 -3.10 8.41
CA TRP A 60 8.31 -1.72 8.64
C TRP A 60 6.80 -1.67 8.86
N PRO A 61 6.31 -1.35 10.07
CA PRO A 61 4.87 -1.13 10.26
C PRO A 61 4.41 0.09 9.45
N LEU A 62 3.24 -0.05 8.80
CA LEU A 62 2.56 1.09 8.17
C LEU A 62 2.05 2.08 9.22
N ASP A 63 1.53 1.56 10.32
CA ASP A 63 1.13 2.29 11.51
C ASP A 63 2.00 1.83 12.70
N PRO A 64 2.90 2.68 13.22
CA PRO A 64 3.77 2.35 14.34
C PRO A 64 3.03 1.95 15.62
N ASP A 65 1.79 2.40 15.79
CA ASP A 65 0.98 2.18 17.00
C ASP A 65 0.01 0.99 16.84
N ALA A 66 -0.04 0.36 15.66
CA ALA A 66 -0.90 -0.77 15.41
C ALA A 66 -0.43 -2.04 16.16
N SER A 67 -1.40 -2.80 16.67
CA SER A 67 -1.16 -4.13 17.20
C SER A 67 -0.44 -5.02 16.18
N PRO A 68 0.48 -5.90 16.60
CA PRO A 68 1.17 -6.81 15.69
C PRO A 68 0.18 -7.62 14.85
N ALA A 69 0.40 -7.65 13.53
CA ALA A 69 -0.43 -8.45 12.64
C ALA A 69 -0.32 -9.96 12.97
N LEU A 70 -1.42 -10.68 12.83
CA LEU A 70 -1.43 -12.14 12.89
C LEU A 70 -0.45 -12.70 11.86
N GLY A 71 0.48 -13.54 12.30
CA GLY A 71 1.46 -14.14 11.41
C GLY A 71 2.53 -13.16 10.90
N ALA A 72 2.83 -12.10 11.65
CA ALA A 72 3.88 -11.13 11.32
C ALA A 72 5.31 -11.71 11.27
N GLY A 73 5.52 -12.99 10.95
CA GLY A 73 6.84 -13.58 10.77
C GLY A 73 7.61 -13.69 12.08
N VAL A 74 6.99 -14.24 13.12
CA VAL A 74 7.76 -14.78 14.26
C VAL A 74 8.68 -15.84 13.67
N LYS A 75 9.99 -15.56 13.67
CA LYS A 75 10.97 -16.61 13.35
C LYS A 75 10.83 -17.67 14.43
N ALA A 76 10.75 -18.93 14.01
CA ALA A 76 10.90 -20.06 14.91
C ALA A 76 12.21 -19.96 15.70
#